data_AF-A0A6B3NG74-F1
#
_entry.id   AF-A0A6B3NG74-F1
#
_cell.length_a   1.000
_cell.length_b   1.000
_cell.length_c   1.000
_cell.angle_alpha   90.00
_cell.angle_beta   90.00
_cell.angle_gamma   90.00
#
_symmetry.space_group_name_H-M   'P 1'
#
loop_
_entity.id
_entity.type
_entity.pdbx_description
1 polymer ?
#
loop_
_entity_poly.entity_id
_entity_poly.type
_entity_poly.pdbx_seq_one_letter_code
_entity_poly.pdbx_strand_id
1 'polypeptide(L)'
;MVDNQHNQVQTSNRPKPILMIPIRRCGSHALRLRLNFSPEFYSPYPLHIVDFMPLVELYGDLSNDQAYFQLVIDLIGLQNATMVKWDDVALDPVCVFE
;
A
#
# COMPACT_ATOMS: atom_id res chain seq x y z
N MET A 1 23.52 -39.96 14.06
CA MET A 1 22.26 -39.75 13.33
C MET A 1 21.52 -38.66 14.08
N VAL A 2 21.64 -37.42 13.61
CA VAL A 2 21.00 -36.25 14.22
C VAL A 2 19.86 -35.89 13.27
N ASP A 3 18.63 -36.05 13.74
CA ASP A 3 17.43 -35.83 12.95
C ASP A 3 17.29 -34.35 12.63
N ASN A 4 17.42 -34.03 11.34
CA ASN A 4 17.28 -32.69 10.80
C ASN A 4 15.78 -32.38 10.72
N GLN A 5 15.23 -31.82 11.80
CA GLN A 5 13.86 -31.33 11.82
C GLN A 5 13.73 -30.23 10.77
N HIS A 6 13.09 -30.59 9.64
CA HIS A 6 12.69 -29.66 8.61
C HIS A 6 11.77 -28.62 9.25
N ASN A 7 12.28 -27.40 9.39
CA ASN A 7 11.50 -26.23 9.74
C ASN A 7 10.53 -25.97 8.56
N GLN A 8 9.36 -26.59 8.60
CA GLN A 8 8.31 -26.33 7.62
C GLN A 8 7.79 -24.92 7.86
N VAL A 9 8.36 -23.96 7.14
CA VAL A 9 7.81 -22.61 7.02
C VAL A 9 6.41 -22.80 6.45
N GLN A 10 5.39 -22.62 7.28
CA GLN A 10 4.01 -22.57 6.85
C GLN A 10 3.90 -21.42 5.84
N THR A 11 3.90 -21.73 4.55
CA THR A 11 3.65 -20.74 3.52
C THR A 11 2.18 -20.39 3.60
N SER A 12 1.84 -19.44 4.46
CA SER A 12 0.53 -18.80 4.45
C SER A 12 0.24 -18.34 3.02
N ASN A 13 -0.97 -18.59 2.50
CA ASN A 13 -1.44 -18.20 1.17
C ASN A 13 -1.60 -16.68 1.00
N ARG A 14 -0.69 -15.90 1.59
CA ARG A 14 -0.71 -14.43 1.56
C ARG A 14 -0.19 -13.97 0.19
N PRO A 15 -0.84 -12.96 -0.42
CA PRO A 15 -0.31 -12.33 -1.62
C PRO A 15 1.14 -11.88 -1.41
N LYS A 16 2.00 -12.13 -2.41
CA LYS A 16 3.39 -11.67 -2.38
C LYS A 16 3.46 -10.23 -2.88
N PRO A 17 3.90 -9.25 -2.08
CA PRO A 17 4.02 -7.89 -2.53
C PRO A 17 5.15 -7.75 -3.56
N ILE A 18 4.90 -6.98 -4.61
CA ILE A 18 5.90 -6.60 -5.62
C ILE A 18 6.02 -5.08 -5.61
N LEU A 19 7.21 -4.57 -5.30
CA LEU A 19 7.51 -3.15 -5.39
C LEU A 19 8.07 -2.82 -6.77
N MET A 20 7.41 -1.88 -7.46
CA MET A 20 7.88 -1.35 -8.72
C MET A 20 8.59 -0.01 -8.49
N ILE A 21 9.88 0.10 -8.84
CA ILE A 21 10.66 1.35 -8.78
C ILE A 21 11.02 1.78 -10.21
N PRO A 22 10.09 2.41 -10.95
CA PRO A 22 10.31 2.75 -12.34
C PRO A 22 11.12 4.05 -12.49
N ILE A 23 11.94 4.12 -13.54
CA ILE A 23 12.45 5.40 -14.06
C ILE A 23 11.42 6.05 -14.99
N ARG A 24 11.56 7.35 -15.28
CA ARG A 24 10.63 8.06 -16.15
C ARG A 24 10.62 7.45 -17.57
N ARG A 25 9.41 7.29 -18.13
CA ARG A 25 9.16 6.82 -19.51
C ARG A 25 9.65 5.39 -19.82
N CYS A 26 9.78 4.52 -18.83
CA CYS A 26 10.13 3.11 -19.05
C CYS A 26 8.96 2.18 -19.40
N GLY A 27 7.76 2.72 -19.63
CA GLY A 27 6.57 1.91 -19.91
C GLY A 27 5.95 1.24 -18.68
N SER A 28 6.33 1.66 -17.46
CA SER A 28 5.81 1.12 -16.21
C SER A 28 4.29 1.21 -16.07
N HIS A 29 3.71 2.30 -16.58
CA HIS A 29 2.27 2.47 -16.64
C HIS A 29 1.58 1.35 -17.45
N ALA A 30 2.13 1.00 -18.62
CA ALA A 30 1.58 -0.07 -19.46
C ALA A 30 1.72 -1.45 -18.81
N LEU A 31 2.84 -1.69 -18.11
CA LEU A 31 3.03 -2.94 -17.36
C LEU A 31 2.00 -3.07 -16.24
N ARG A 32 1.82 -2.02 -15.41
CA ARG A 32 0.82 -1.98 -14.34
C ARG A 32 -0.59 -2.30 -14.86
N LEU A 33 -1.00 -1.64 -15.95
CA LEU A 33 -2.31 -1.88 -16.55
C LEU A 33 -2.47 -3.34 -17.00
N ARG A 34 -1.44 -3.92 -17.63
CA ARG A 34 -1.46 -5.34 -18.04
C ARG A 34 -1.56 -6.29 -16.85
N LEU A 35 -0.85 -6.00 -15.77
CA LEU A 35 -0.95 -6.78 -14.53
C LEU A 35 -2.36 -6.69 -13.94
N ASN A 36 -2.97 -5.50 -13.92
CA ASN A 36 -4.31 -5.32 -13.36
C ASN A 36 -5.44 -6.03 -14.14
N PHE A 37 -5.18 -6.50 -15.37
CA PHE A 37 -6.13 -7.36 -16.10
C PHE A 37 -6.08 -8.83 -15.70
N SER A 38 -5.05 -9.25 -14.96
CA SER A 38 -4.91 -10.63 -14.50
C SER A 38 -5.57 -10.79 -13.12
N PRO A 39 -6.42 -11.80 -12.89
CA PRO A 39 -6.99 -12.06 -11.57
C PRO A 39 -5.94 -12.46 -10.53
N GLU A 40 -4.75 -12.90 -10.97
CA GLU A 40 -3.63 -13.27 -10.10
C GLU A 40 -2.86 -12.05 -9.57
N PHE A 41 -3.16 -10.84 -10.08
CA PHE A 41 -2.45 -9.62 -9.71
C PHE A 41 -3.42 -8.51 -9.31
N TYR A 42 -3.17 -7.93 -8.14
CA TYR A 42 -3.77 -6.68 -7.73
C TYR A 42 -2.80 -5.52 -8.04
N SER A 43 -3.10 -4.71 -9.05
CA SER A 43 -2.21 -3.64 -9.53
C SER A 43 -2.96 -2.30 -9.70
N PRO A 44 -3.53 -1.78 -8.60
CA PRO A 44 -4.36 -0.57 -8.64
C PRO A 44 -3.56 0.67 -9.05
N TYR A 45 -4.26 1.78 -9.29
CA TYR A 45 -3.59 3.06 -9.54
C TYR A 45 -2.68 3.43 -8.36
N PRO A 46 -1.42 3.87 -8.59
CA PRO A 46 -0.50 4.15 -7.50
C PRO A 46 -1.00 5.31 -6.63
N LEU A 47 -1.02 5.11 -5.31
CA LEU A 47 -1.21 6.19 -4.35
C LEU A 47 0.13 6.89 -4.13
N HIS A 48 0.18 8.19 -4.42
CA HIS A 48 1.39 9.00 -4.31
C HIS A 48 1.64 9.47 -2.86
N ILE A 49 1.78 8.55 -1.92
CA ILE A 49 2.07 8.86 -0.50
C ILE A 49 3.32 9.74 -0.32
N VAL A 50 4.28 9.66 -1.24
CA VAL A 50 5.50 10.48 -1.23
C VAL A 50 5.17 11.98 -1.30
N ASP A 51 4.09 12.36 -1.97
CA ASP A 51 3.67 13.77 -2.06
C ASP A 51 3.19 14.30 -0.70
N PHE A 52 2.87 13.40 0.24
CA PHE A 52 2.48 13.71 1.61
C PHE A 52 3.67 13.89 2.56
N MET A 53 4.88 13.42 2.19
CA MET A 53 6.06 13.48 3.06
C MET A 53 6.41 14.88 3.57
N PRO A 54 6.31 15.96 2.77
CA PRO A 54 6.55 17.32 3.27
C PRO A 54 5.57 17.77 4.36
N LEU A 55 4.39 17.16 4.45
CA LEU A 55 3.35 17.51 5.43
C LEU A 55 3.49 16.72 6.73
N VAL A 56 4.28 15.64 6.75
CA VAL A 56 4.41 14.75 7.91
C VAL A 56 4.83 15.50 9.17
N GLU A 57 5.74 16.47 9.03
CA GLU A 57 6.22 17.29 10.15
C GLU A 57 5.12 18.15 10.79
N LEU A 58 4.03 18.44 10.06
CA LEU A 58 2.92 19.27 10.54
C LEU A 58 1.97 18.51 11.47
N TYR A 59 2.01 17.18 11.48
CA TYR A 59 1.19 16.34 12.36
C TYR A 59 1.73 16.29 13.80
N GLY A 60 2.98 16.73 14.02
CA GLY A 60 3.64 16.68 15.32
C GLY A 60 4.23 15.30 15.63
N ASP A 61 4.09 14.87 16.89
CA ASP A 61 4.67 13.60 17.36
C ASP A 61 3.80 12.41 16.95
N LEU A 62 4.24 11.63 15.96
CA LEU A 62 3.52 10.44 15.49
C LEU A 62 3.55 9.25 16.46
N SER A 63 4.26 9.34 17.59
CA SER A 63 4.08 8.38 18.69
C SER A 63 2.79 8.65 19.48
N ASN A 64 2.15 9.79 19.26
CA ASN A 64 0.82 10.09 19.78
C ASN A 64 -0.26 9.55 18.83
N ASP A 65 -1.13 8.69 19.36
CA ASP A 65 -2.23 8.05 18.63
C ASP A 65 -3.13 9.04 17.89
N GLN A 66 -3.42 10.21 18.47
CA GLN A 66 -4.27 11.22 17.83
C GLN A 66 -3.57 11.85 16.61
N ALA A 67 -2.28 12.14 16.71
CA ALA A 67 -1.50 12.69 15.61
C ALA A 67 -1.36 11.66 14.47
N TYR A 68 -1.07 10.40 14.83
CA TYR A 68 -0.98 9.31 13.85
C TYR A 68 -2.34 9.03 13.19
N PHE A 69 -3.43 9.03 13.96
CA PHE A 69 -4.78 8.84 13.40
C PHE A 69 -5.16 9.96 12.43
N GLN A 70 -4.79 11.21 12.71
CA GLN A 70 -5.03 12.32 11.78
C GLN A 70 -4.27 12.12 10.45
N LEU A 71 -3.03 11.62 10.50
CA LEU A 71 -2.29 11.25 9.28
C LEU A 71 -3.02 10.15 8.48
N VAL A 72 -3.55 9.13 9.16
CA VAL A 72 -4.32 8.05 8.51
C VAL A 72 -5.59 8.61 7.84
N ILE A 73 -6.34 9.47 8.52
CA ILE A 73 -7.52 10.14 7.97
C ILE A 73 -7.16 10.91 6.70
N ASP A 74 -6.09 11.70 6.75
CA ASP A 74 -5.72 12.57 5.63
C ASP A 74 -5.19 11.78 4.44
N LEU A 75 -4.48 10.67 4.68
CA LEU A 75 -4.03 9.76 3.63
C LEU A 75 -5.19 9.05 2.93
N ILE A 76 -6.20 8.63 3.69
CA ILE A 76 -7.45 8.09 3.14
C ILE A 76 -8.22 9.19 2.41
N GLY A 77 -8.22 10.42 2.94
CA GLY A 77 -8.74 11.62 2.29
C GLY A 77 -8.10 11.84 0.92
N LEU A 78 -6.78 11.70 0.80
CA LEU A 78 -6.05 11.80 -0.48
C LEU A 78 -6.54 10.75 -1.49
N GLN A 79 -6.69 9.50 -1.05
CA GLN A 79 -7.23 8.44 -1.90
C GLN A 79 -8.69 8.72 -2.31
N ASN A 80 -9.49 9.23 -1.38
CA ASN A 80 -10.88 9.63 -1.59
C ASN A 80 -11.02 10.91 -2.43
N ALA A 81 -9.99 11.73 -2.55
CA ALA A 81 -9.97 12.90 -3.44
C ALA A 81 -9.40 12.59 -4.85
N THR A 82 -8.61 11.52 -4.99
CA THR A 82 -7.97 11.16 -6.26
C THR A 82 -9.00 10.83 -7.35
N MET A 83 -8.79 11.31 -8.59
CA MET A 83 -9.73 11.10 -9.70
C MET A 83 -9.87 9.64 -10.13
N VAL A 84 -8.84 8.83 -9.92
CA VAL A 84 -8.83 7.40 -10.23
C VAL A 84 -9.04 6.63 -8.93
N LYS A 85 -10.23 6.06 -8.76
CA LYS A 85 -10.55 5.21 -7.61
C LYS A 85 -9.96 3.83 -7.80
N TRP A 86 -9.70 3.17 -6.68
CA TRP A 86 -9.46 1.74 -6.67
C TRP A 86 -10.81 1.04 -6.78
N ASP A 87 -10.90 0.05 -7.68
CA ASP A 87 -12.13 -0.70 -7.89
C ASP A 87 -12.47 -1.49 -6.62
N ASP A 88 -13.72 -1.38 -6.18
CA ASP A 88 -14.28 -2.11 -5.02
C ASP A 88 -13.53 -1.89 -3.68
N VAL A 89 -12.75 -0.82 -3.54
CA VAL A 89 -12.09 -0.47 -2.28
C VAL A 89 -12.66 0.81 -1.68
N ALA A 90 -13.24 0.66 -0.49
CA ALA A 90 -13.56 1.77 0.42
C ALA A 90 -12.67 1.66 1.66
N LEU A 91 -11.85 2.67 1.92
CA LEU A 91 -10.97 2.71 3.08
C LEU A 91 -11.69 3.38 4.26
N ASP A 92 -11.77 2.67 5.38
CA ASP A 92 -12.21 3.21 6.67
C ASP A 92 -10.97 3.58 7.52
N PRO A 93 -10.81 4.84 7.92
CA PRO A 93 -9.71 5.25 8.79
C PRO A 93 -9.60 4.48 10.09
N VAL A 94 -10.72 4.06 10.68
CA VAL A 94 -10.70 3.29 11.94
C VAL A 94 -10.09 1.91 11.69
N CYS A 95 -10.56 1.19 10.67
CA CYS A 95 -10.02 -0.13 10.32
C CYS A 95 -8.55 -0.11 9.88
N VAL A 96 -8.05 1.00 9.33
CA VAL A 96 -6.63 1.13 8.93
C VAL A 96 -5.74 1.49 10.12
N PHE A 97 -6.29 2.15 11.13
CA PHE A 97 -5.56 2.57 12.32
C PHE A 97 -5.38 1.43 13.34
N GLU A 98 -6.37 0.55 13.47
CA GLU A 98 -6.35 -0.64 14.35
C GLU A 98 -5.47 -1.79 13.84
#